data_AF-A0A2R9BEU6-F1
#
_entry.id   AF-A0A2R9BEU6-F1
#
_cell.length_a   1.000
_cell.length_b   1.000
_cell.length_c   1.000
_cell.angle_alpha   90.00
_cell.angle_beta   90.00
_cell.angle_gamma   90.00
#
_symmetry.space_group_name_H-M   'P 1'
#
loop_
_entity.id
_entity.type
_entity.pdbx_description
1 polymer ?
#
loop_
_entity_poly.entity_id
_entity_poly.type
_entity_poly.pdbx_seq_one_letter_code
_entity_poly.pdbx_strand_id
1 'polypeptide(L)'
;IWFAHKELDASNLEDQDKPYACNICGKRYKNRPGLSYHYAHSHLAEEGEDKEDSQPPTPVSQRSEEQKSKKGPDGLALPNNYCNFCLGNSKINKKMGQPEELVSCFDCGCSGHPSLKTYCWQCIEHKCCDICGTSEDDDQLGFCDDCDHGYEMYCLTPSISEPPEGSWRCHLCLDLLKEKASIYQNQNSS
;
A
#
# COMPACT_ATOMS: atom_id res chain seq x y z
N ILE A 1 9.81 56.08 -28.85
CA ILE A 1 10.15 55.58 -27.50
C ILE A 1 9.10 54.54 -27.12
N TRP A 2 9.33 53.31 -27.55
CA TRP A 2 8.68 52.08 -27.13
C TRP A 2 9.84 51.06 -27.13
N PHE A 3 10.03 50.15 -26.18
CA PHE A 3 9.26 48.93 -25.92
C PHE A 3 9.47 48.55 -24.43
N ALA A 4 8.39 48.35 -23.68
CA ALA A 4 7.96 47.06 -23.13
C ALA A 4 8.98 46.35 -22.20
N HIS A 5 8.77 46.49 -20.89
CA HIS A 5 9.27 45.55 -19.88
C HIS A 5 8.65 44.16 -20.16
N LYS A 6 9.48 43.25 -20.68
CA LYS A 6 9.13 41.86 -20.96
C LYS A 6 9.24 41.06 -19.66
N GLU A 7 8.10 40.59 -19.16
CA GLU A 7 8.00 39.61 -18.09
C GLU A 7 8.66 38.30 -18.55
N LEU A 8 9.79 37.95 -17.95
CA LEU A 8 10.40 36.61 -18.04
C LEU A 8 10.93 36.25 -16.66
N ASP A 9 10.78 34.95 -16.34
CA ASP A 9 11.28 34.24 -15.15
C ASP A 9 10.38 34.16 -13.90
N ALA A 10 9.09 33.86 -14.11
CA ALA A 10 8.26 33.20 -13.10
C ALA A 10 8.29 31.65 -13.19
N SER A 11 8.83 31.08 -14.27
CA SER A 11 8.79 29.65 -14.57
C SER A 11 9.92 28.80 -13.98
N ASN A 12 10.94 29.41 -13.36
CA ASN A 12 12.14 28.69 -12.89
C ASN A 12 12.14 28.35 -11.38
N LEU A 13 11.16 28.86 -10.60
CA LEU A 13 11.09 28.61 -9.15
C LEU A 13 10.12 27.47 -8.77
N GLU A 14 9.18 27.10 -9.64
CA GLU A 14 8.19 26.04 -9.36
C GLU A 14 8.72 24.61 -9.58
N ASP A 15 9.85 24.46 -10.28
CA ASP A 15 10.47 23.16 -10.55
C ASP A 15 11.30 22.62 -9.36
N GLN A 16 11.59 23.43 -8.34
CA GLN A 16 12.28 22.94 -7.13
C GLN A 16 11.31 22.48 -6.02
N ASP A 17 10.01 22.79 -6.13
CA ASP A 17 9.01 22.53 -5.07
C ASP A 17 8.22 21.21 -5.27
N LYS A 18 8.48 20.50 -6.38
CA LYS A 18 7.73 19.29 -6.76
C LYS A 18 8.66 18.08 -6.84
N PRO A 19 9.05 17.49 -5.69
CA PRO A 19 10.03 16.39 -5.65
C PRO A 19 9.46 15.06 -6.17
N TYR A 20 8.15 14.96 -6.38
CA TYR A 20 7.49 13.74 -6.83
C TYR A 20 7.21 13.82 -8.33
N ALA A 21 7.85 12.99 -9.14
CA ALA A 21 7.64 12.96 -10.60
C ALA A 21 7.11 11.60 -11.07
N CYS A 22 6.20 11.63 -12.05
CA CYS A 22 5.75 10.45 -12.76
C CYS A 22 6.85 9.97 -13.70
N ASN A 23 7.27 8.72 -13.59
CA ASN A 23 8.25 8.11 -14.48
C ASN A 23 7.69 7.67 -15.84
N ILE A 24 6.37 7.71 -16.03
CA ILE A 24 5.74 7.36 -17.31
C ILE A 24 5.61 8.59 -18.20
N CYS A 25 5.14 9.74 -17.67
CA CYS A 25 4.96 10.96 -18.45
C CYS A 25 5.73 12.19 -17.96
N GLY A 26 6.53 12.08 -16.90
CA GLY A 26 7.35 13.17 -16.38
C GLY A 26 6.61 14.21 -15.53
N LYS A 27 5.28 14.15 -15.40
CA LYS A 27 4.51 15.14 -14.61
C LYS A 27 4.99 15.20 -13.17
N ARG A 28 5.24 16.42 -12.67
CA ARG A 28 5.76 16.69 -11.32
C ARG A 28 4.67 17.18 -10.37
N TYR A 29 4.72 16.73 -9.13
CA TYR A 29 3.72 16.94 -8.09
C TYR A 29 4.37 17.42 -6.79
N LYS A 30 3.68 18.32 -6.09
CA LYS A 30 4.12 18.89 -4.80
C LYS A 30 4.09 17.88 -3.65
N ASN A 31 3.23 16.86 -3.71
CA ASN A 31 3.05 15.88 -2.64
C ASN A 31 2.81 14.47 -3.19
N ARG A 32 3.17 13.46 -2.39
CA ARG A 32 3.03 12.04 -2.71
C ARG A 32 1.59 11.60 -3.05
N PRO A 33 0.53 12.09 -2.38
CA PRO A 33 -0.86 11.77 -2.75
C PRO A 33 -1.22 12.24 -4.17
N GLY A 34 -0.75 13.41 -4.58
CA GLY A 34 -1.00 13.95 -5.92
C GLY A 34 -0.37 13.10 -7.03
N LEU A 35 0.84 12.59 -6.79
CA LEU A 35 1.49 11.66 -7.71
C LEU A 35 0.75 10.30 -7.73
N SER A 36 0.33 9.80 -6.58
CA SER A 36 -0.43 8.54 -6.47
C SER A 36 -1.74 8.61 -7.26
N TYR A 37 -2.50 9.70 -7.11
CA TYR A 37 -3.71 9.94 -7.88
C TYR A 37 -3.43 9.96 -9.38
N HIS A 38 -2.38 10.65 -9.81
CA HIS A 38 -2.01 10.69 -11.21
C HIS A 38 -1.71 9.30 -11.80
N TYR A 39 -0.94 8.45 -11.11
CA TYR A 39 -0.70 7.07 -11.55
C TYR A 39 -2.00 6.26 -11.68
N ALA A 40 -2.93 6.42 -10.75
CA ALA A 40 -4.20 5.68 -10.73
C ALA A 40 -5.17 6.08 -11.86
N HIS A 41 -5.00 7.27 -12.45
CA HIS A 41 -5.98 7.87 -13.37
C HIS A 41 -5.44 8.26 -14.75
N SER A 42 -4.12 8.29 -14.98
CA SER A 42 -3.54 8.84 -16.24
C SER A 42 -2.84 7.84 -17.15
N HIS A 43 -2.59 6.59 -16.71
CA HIS A 43 -1.76 5.62 -17.45
C HIS A 43 -2.43 4.27 -17.70
N LEU A 44 -3.75 4.18 -17.56
CA LEU A 44 -4.53 3.04 -18.03
C LEU A 44 -4.89 3.33 -19.49
N ALA A 45 -4.24 2.62 -20.41
CA ALA A 45 -4.30 2.86 -21.84
C ALA A 45 -5.74 2.80 -22.38
N GLU A 46 -6.15 3.85 -23.07
CA GLU A 46 -7.03 3.76 -24.24
C GLU A 46 -6.48 4.74 -25.28
N GLU A 47 -6.08 4.19 -26.43
CA GLU A 47 -5.84 4.96 -27.65
C GLU A 47 -7.20 5.45 -28.15
N GLY A 48 -7.40 6.77 -28.24
CA GLY A 48 -8.59 7.31 -28.90
C GLY A 48 -9.04 8.70 -28.44
N GLU A 49 -8.61 9.71 -29.21
CA GLU A 49 -9.35 10.93 -29.57
C GLU A 49 -9.66 11.98 -28.47
N ASP A 50 -8.87 13.06 -28.55
CA ASP A 50 -9.22 14.49 -28.38
C ASP A 50 -10.38 14.90 -27.44
N LYS A 51 -10.03 15.66 -26.40
CA LYS A 51 -10.53 17.05 -26.22
C LYS A 51 -9.80 17.80 -25.08
N GLU A 52 -9.08 18.81 -25.53
CA GLU A 52 -8.74 20.04 -24.81
C GLU A 52 -10.04 20.80 -24.47
N ASP A 53 -10.27 21.14 -23.20
CA ASP A 53 -10.65 22.50 -22.75
C ASP A 53 -10.69 22.61 -21.20
N SER A 54 -9.88 23.55 -20.71
CA SER A 54 -10.06 24.46 -19.57
C SER A 54 -11.02 24.16 -18.40
N GLN A 55 -10.43 24.10 -17.19
CA GLN A 55 -10.65 25.01 -16.03
C GLN A 55 -10.75 24.27 -14.67
N PRO A 56 -10.13 24.79 -13.57
CA PRO A 56 -10.02 24.09 -12.30
C PRO A 56 -11.21 24.40 -11.37
N PRO A 57 -11.67 23.46 -10.53
CA PRO A 57 -12.50 23.82 -9.38
C PRO A 57 -11.66 23.97 -8.10
N THR A 58 -12.12 24.93 -7.33
CA THR A 58 -11.71 25.47 -6.03
C THR A 58 -11.83 24.48 -4.85
N PRO A 59 -11.30 24.81 -3.65
CA PRO A 59 -11.20 23.86 -2.55
C PRO A 59 -12.54 23.76 -1.80
N VAL A 60 -13.10 22.56 -1.73
CA VAL A 60 -14.19 22.23 -0.81
C VAL A 60 -13.80 21.03 0.04
N SER A 61 -13.94 21.26 1.34
CA SER A 61 -13.78 20.35 2.46
C SER A 61 -14.72 19.14 2.38
N GLN A 62 -14.20 17.99 2.82
CA GLN A 62 -14.94 16.83 3.33
C GLN A 62 -15.96 16.15 2.39
N ARG A 63 -15.56 15.03 1.81
CA ARG A 63 -16.39 13.82 1.79
C ARG A 63 -15.53 12.58 1.66
N SER A 64 -15.78 11.63 2.55
CA SER A 64 -15.45 10.22 2.42
C SER A 64 -16.00 9.69 1.09
N GLU A 65 -15.13 9.38 0.15
CA GLU A 65 -15.50 8.70 -1.10
C GLU A 65 -14.60 7.49 -1.27
N GLU A 66 -15.13 6.37 -0.76
CA GLU A 66 -15.09 5.03 -1.33
C GLU A 66 -13.87 4.71 -2.22
N GLN A 67 -12.91 3.98 -1.65
CA GLN A 67 -11.86 3.29 -2.38
C GLN A 67 -12.48 2.25 -3.32
N LYS A 68 -12.97 2.68 -4.49
CA LYS A 68 -13.53 1.76 -5.49
C LYS A 68 -12.38 1.06 -6.22
N SER A 69 -11.99 -0.10 -5.70
CA SER A 69 -11.16 -1.08 -6.42
C SER A 69 -11.70 -1.29 -7.83
N LYS A 70 -10.85 -1.07 -8.84
CA LYS A 70 -11.16 -1.41 -10.24
C LYS A 70 -11.14 -2.93 -10.37
N LYS A 71 -12.27 -3.57 -10.08
CA LYS A 71 -12.47 -5.01 -10.32
C LYS A 71 -12.44 -5.26 -11.83
N GLY A 72 -11.67 -6.26 -12.26
CA GLY A 72 -11.70 -6.73 -13.63
C GLY A 72 -13.07 -7.34 -14.01
N PRO A 73 -13.27 -7.70 -15.28
CA PRO A 73 -14.51 -8.34 -15.74
C PRO A 73 -14.86 -9.63 -14.97
N ASP A 74 -13.85 -10.27 -14.36
CA ASP A 74 -14.00 -11.50 -13.56
C ASP A 74 -14.25 -11.25 -12.06
N GLY A 75 -14.39 -9.98 -11.63
CA GLY A 75 -14.62 -9.62 -10.23
C GLY A 75 -13.37 -9.63 -9.34
N LEU A 76 -12.22 -10.05 -9.87
CA LEU A 76 -10.92 -10.04 -9.19
C LEU A 76 -10.29 -8.64 -9.20
N ALA A 77 -9.59 -8.27 -8.14
CA ALA A 77 -8.86 -7.00 -8.12
C ALA A 77 -7.64 -7.07 -9.03
N LEU A 78 -7.44 -6.04 -9.86
CA LEU A 78 -6.27 -5.97 -10.73
C LEU A 78 -5.00 -5.67 -9.91
N PRO A 79 -3.96 -6.52 -10.00
CA PRO A 79 -2.70 -6.27 -9.32
C PRO A 79 -2.08 -4.94 -9.72
N ASN A 80 -1.64 -4.19 -8.72
CA ASN A 80 -0.95 -2.93 -8.91
C ASN A 80 0.49 -3.16 -9.39
N ASN A 81 0.95 -2.38 -10.37
CA ASN A 81 2.30 -2.54 -10.92
C ASN A 81 3.38 -1.78 -10.13
N TYR A 82 3.02 -1.22 -8.97
CA TYR A 82 3.95 -0.55 -8.06
C TYR A 82 3.72 -0.95 -6.60
N CYS A 83 4.81 -0.88 -5.84
CA CYS A 83 4.85 -1.09 -4.40
C CYS A 83 4.19 0.09 -3.68
N ASN A 84 3.21 -0.16 -2.82
CA ASN A 84 2.52 0.88 -2.05
C ASN A 84 3.43 1.58 -1.01
N PHE A 85 4.55 0.96 -0.64
CA PHE A 85 5.47 1.46 0.38
C PHE A 85 6.57 2.33 -0.21
N CYS A 86 7.26 1.82 -1.24
CA CYS A 86 8.40 2.50 -1.82
C CYS A 86 8.11 3.15 -3.18
N LEU A 87 6.92 2.94 -3.76
CA LEU A 87 6.55 3.39 -5.12
C LEU A 87 7.51 2.89 -6.21
N GLY A 88 8.22 1.80 -5.92
CA GLY A 88 9.05 1.06 -6.87
C GLY A 88 8.22 -0.02 -7.57
N ASN A 89 8.59 -0.38 -8.80
CA ASN A 89 7.97 -1.48 -9.53
C ASN A 89 8.79 -2.77 -9.37
N SER A 90 8.43 -3.86 -10.05
CA SER A 90 9.15 -5.13 -9.96
C SER A 90 10.63 -5.07 -10.37
N LYS A 91 11.03 -4.02 -11.10
CA LYS A 91 12.42 -3.83 -11.56
C LYS A 91 13.25 -3.06 -10.54
N ILE A 92 12.63 -2.37 -9.58
CA ILE A 92 13.34 -1.61 -8.56
C ILE A 92 12.53 -1.46 -7.27
N ASN A 93 13.03 -2.04 -6.20
CA ASN A 93 12.66 -1.69 -4.84
C ASN A 93 13.39 -0.40 -4.44
N LYS A 94 12.70 0.75 -4.44
CA LYS A 94 13.31 2.04 -4.13
C LYS A 94 13.88 2.15 -2.70
N LYS A 95 13.56 1.22 -1.79
CA LYS A 95 14.15 1.18 -0.45
C LYS A 95 15.53 0.52 -0.45
N MET A 96 15.71 -0.53 -1.24
CA MET A 96 16.94 -1.34 -1.27
C MET A 96 17.78 -1.13 -2.53
N GLY A 97 17.23 -0.47 -3.55
CA GLY A 97 17.88 -0.24 -4.85
C GLY A 97 18.01 -1.49 -5.72
N GLN A 98 17.35 -2.59 -5.37
CA GLN A 98 17.47 -3.88 -6.07
C GLN A 98 16.15 -4.26 -6.77
N PRO A 99 16.19 -5.02 -7.88
CA PRO A 99 14.99 -5.58 -8.49
C PRO A 99 14.36 -6.63 -7.55
N GLU A 100 13.05 -6.61 -7.45
CA GLU A 100 12.30 -7.52 -6.59
C GLU A 100 10.86 -7.60 -7.09
N GLU A 101 10.32 -8.81 -7.23
CA GLU A 101 8.96 -9.01 -7.74
C GLU A 101 7.91 -8.58 -6.70
N LEU A 102 6.83 -7.93 -7.18
CA LEU A 102 5.75 -7.48 -6.32
C LEU A 102 4.78 -8.61 -5.98
N VAL A 103 4.37 -8.68 -4.72
CA VAL A 103 3.24 -9.49 -4.26
C VAL A 103 2.02 -8.59 -4.20
N SER A 104 0.87 -9.07 -4.70
CA SER A 104 -0.37 -8.29 -4.78
C SER A 104 -1.48 -8.91 -3.94
N CYS A 105 -2.28 -8.06 -3.29
CA CYS A 105 -3.47 -8.50 -2.57
C CYS A 105 -4.57 -8.86 -3.58
N PHE A 106 -5.22 -10.01 -3.36
CA PHE A 106 -6.27 -10.53 -4.22
C PHE A 106 -7.56 -9.67 -4.21
N ASP A 107 -7.85 -9.02 -3.07
CA ASP A 107 -9.09 -8.27 -2.87
C ASP A 107 -8.99 -6.79 -3.29
N CYS A 108 -7.83 -6.18 -3.09
CA CYS A 108 -7.62 -4.74 -3.31
C CYS A 108 -6.62 -4.44 -4.45
N GLY A 109 -5.88 -5.44 -4.93
CA GLY A 109 -4.86 -5.27 -5.97
C GLY A 109 -3.59 -4.56 -5.49
N CYS A 110 -3.58 -3.94 -4.31
CA CYS A 110 -2.41 -3.26 -3.77
C CYS A 110 -1.22 -4.21 -3.71
N SER A 111 -0.08 -3.72 -4.17
CA SER A 111 1.13 -4.52 -4.33
C SER A 111 2.27 -4.02 -3.47
N GLY A 112 3.16 -4.92 -3.06
CA GLY A 112 4.25 -4.67 -2.13
C GLY A 112 5.46 -5.55 -2.43
N HIS A 113 6.66 -5.09 -2.05
CA HIS A 113 7.88 -5.90 -2.15
C HIS A 113 7.97 -6.87 -0.97
N PRO A 114 8.21 -8.18 -1.17
CA PRO A 114 8.29 -9.18 -0.11
C PRO A 114 9.37 -8.90 0.94
N SER A 115 10.50 -8.28 0.59
CA SER A 115 11.52 -7.84 1.54
C SER A 115 11.01 -6.80 2.53
N LEU A 116 9.88 -6.16 2.20
CA LEU A 116 9.20 -5.23 3.09
C LEU A 116 8.15 -5.93 3.96
N LYS A 117 7.92 -7.25 3.82
CA LYS A 117 6.96 -8.03 4.60
C LYS A 117 7.14 -9.56 4.51
N THR A 118 7.24 -10.20 5.66
CA THR A 118 7.38 -11.64 5.83
C THR A 118 6.04 -12.38 5.79
N TYR A 119 5.65 -12.83 4.58
CA TYR A 119 4.67 -13.89 4.25
C TYR A 119 3.15 -13.59 4.36
N CYS A 120 2.40 -14.15 3.38
CA CYS A 120 0.96 -14.03 3.07
C CYS A 120 0.34 -12.62 3.18
N TRP A 121 0.52 -11.83 2.12
CA TRP A 121 0.02 -10.46 2.03
C TRP A 121 -1.49 -10.36 1.76
N GLN A 122 -2.21 -9.86 2.76
CA GLN A 122 -3.36 -8.98 2.56
C GLN A 122 -2.95 -7.53 2.87
N CYS A 123 -3.50 -6.55 2.15
CA CYS A 123 -3.28 -5.13 2.45
C CYS A 123 -3.86 -4.80 3.85
N ILE A 124 -3.25 -3.89 4.62
CA ILE A 124 -3.68 -3.57 6.02
C ILE A 124 -5.18 -3.25 6.07
N GLU A 125 -5.66 -2.52 5.06
CA GLU A 125 -7.07 -2.12 4.91
C GLU A 125 -8.04 -3.27 4.56
N HIS A 126 -7.55 -4.44 4.14
CA HIS A 126 -8.37 -5.61 3.79
C HIS A 126 -7.91 -6.85 4.55
N LYS A 127 -7.33 -6.65 5.74
CA LYS A 127 -6.98 -7.76 6.60
C LYS A 127 -8.27 -8.36 7.15
N CYS A 128 -8.49 -9.65 6.94
CA CYS A 128 -9.57 -10.37 7.59
C CYS A 128 -9.02 -11.17 8.77
N CYS A 129 -9.90 -11.54 9.69
CA CYS A 129 -9.54 -12.53 10.68
C CYS A 129 -9.33 -13.91 10.01
N ASP A 130 -8.21 -14.56 10.31
CA ASP A 130 -7.87 -15.89 9.77
C ASP A 130 -8.84 -17.00 10.18
N ILE A 131 -9.63 -16.78 11.23
CA ILE A 131 -10.52 -17.79 11.83
C ILE A 131 -11.92 -17.72 11.22
N CYS A 132 -12.52 -16.53 11.18
CA CYS A 132 -13.89 -16.32 10.69
C CYS A 132 -13.94 -15.76 9.25
N GLY A 133 -12.82 -15.22 8.75
CA GLY A 133 -12.74 -14.63 7.41
C GLY A 133 -13.37 -13.24 7.28
N THR A 134 -13.86 -12.64 8.37
CA THR A 134 -14.53 -11.33 8.39
C THR A 134 -13.59 -10.23 8.90
N SER A 135 -14.00 -8.99 8.63
CA SER A 135 -13.44 -7.76 9.19
C SER A 135 -14.58 -6.86 9.70
N GLU A 136 -15.63 -7.47 10.26
CA GLU A 136 -16.84 -6.76 10.68
C GLU A 136 -16.58 -5.84 11.88
N ASP A 137 -15.60 -6.20 12.71
CA ASP A 137 -15.14 -5.41 13.85
C ASP A 137 -13.62 -5.19 13.74
N ASP A 138 -13.24 -4.17 12.95
CA ASP A 138 -11.83 -3.81 12.71
C ASP A 138 -11.15 -3.24 13.95
N ASP A 139 -11.91 -2.61 14.85
CA ASP A 139 -11.43 -2.12 16.16
C ASP A 139 -10.97 -3.28 17.08
N GLN A 140 -11.56 -4.46 16.95
CA GLN A 140 -11.16 -5.68 17.68
C GLN A 140 -10.26 -6.61 16.87
N LEU A 141 -9.78 -6.18 15.69
CA LEU A 141 -8.91 -6.97 14.83
C LEU A 141 -7.43 -6.67 15.13
N GLY A 142 -6.73 -7.64 15.71
CA GLY A 142 -5.32 -7.52 16.06
C GLY A 142 -4.42 -8.23 15.06
N PHE A 143 -3.23 -7.64 14.85
CA PHE A 143 -2.23 -8.17 13.92
C PHE A 143 -1.09 -8.83 14.67
N CYS A 144 -0.74 -10.04 14.27
CA CYS A 144 0.41 -10.72 14.85
C CYS A 144 1.71 -10.02 14.45
N ASP A 145 2.56 -9.67 15.40
CA ASP A 145 3.83 -8.98 15.09
C ASP A 145 4.81 -9.82 14.24
N ASP A 146 4.70 -11.15 14.32
CA ASP A 146 5.61 -12.08 13.63
C ASP A 146 5.15 -12.42 12.19
N CYS A 147 3.83 -12.60 11.98
CA CYS A 147 3.28 -13.04 10.70
C CYS A 147 2.28 -12.07 10.08
N ASP A 148 2.06 -10.91 10.70
CA ASP A 148 1.13 -9.85 10.30
C ASP A 148 -0.35 -10.29 10.26
N HIS A 149 -0.70 -11.58 10.31
CA HIS A 149 -2.07 -12.09 10.19
C HIS A 149 -3.05 -11.45 11.18
N GLY A 150 -4.28 -11.24 10.71
CA GLY A 150 -5.36 -10.63 11.48
C GLY A 150 -6.14 -11.68 12.26
N TYR A 151 -6.48 -11.37 13.49
CA TYR A 151 -7.37 -12.18 14.31
C TYR A 151 -8.29 -11.27 15.08
N GLU A 152 -9.60 -11.52 15.04
CA GLU A 152 -10.52 -10.87 15.96
C GLU A 152 -10.28 -11.44 17.36
N MET A 153 -10.24 -10.57 18.37
CA MET A 153 -9.87 -10.97 19.73
C MET A 153 -10.80 -12.05 20.31
N TYR A 154 -12.07 -12.00 19.91
CA TYR A 154 -13.09 -12.97 20.31
C TYR A 154 -13.03 -14.30 19.54
N CYS A 155 -12.40 -14.34 18.37
CA CYS A 155 -12.18 -15.57 17.62
C CYS A 155 -11.03 -16.42 18.18
N LEU A 156 -10.12 -15.80 18.95
CA LEU A 156 -9.03 -16.49 19.61
C LEU A 156 -9.54 -17.45 20.71
N THR A 157 -8.74 -18.46 21.05
CA THR A 157 -9.02 -19.38 22.15
C THR A 157 -7.83 -19.38 23.12
N PRO A 158 -7.98 -18.90 24.37
CA PRO A 158 -9.19 -18.26 24.93
C PRO A 158 -9.50 -16.92 24.25
N SER A 159 -10.78 -16.56 24.18
CA SER A 159 -11.21 -15.26 23.68
C SER A 159 -10.62 -14.18 24.59
N ILE A 160 -9.95 -13.20 24.00
CA ILE A 160 -9.45 -12.03 24.72
C ILE A 160 -10.34 -10.83 24.35
N SER A 161 -10.42 -9.85 25.23
CA SER A 161 -11.21 -8.63 25.01
C SER A 161 -10.36 -7.46 24.54
N GLU A 162 -9.07 -7.48 24.86
CA GLU A 162 -8.11 -6.44 24.50
C GLU A 162 -6.78 -7.09 24.10
N PRO A 163 -6.03 -6.50 23.16
CA PRO A 163 -4.69 -6.96 22.83
C PRO A 163 -3.78 -6.87 24.08
N PRO A 164 -2.92 -7.87 24.33
CA PRO A 164 -1.99 -7.83 25.46
C PRO A 164 -1.06 -6.63 25.38
N GLU A 165 -0.62 -6.14 26.54
CA GLU A 165 0.32 -5.02 26.62
C GLU A 165 1.68 -5.42 26.03
N GLY A 166 2.10 -4.71 24.98
CA GLY A 166 3.36 -4.97 24.27
C GLY A 166 3.20 -5.80 23.01
N SER A 167 4.23 -6.58 22.64
CA SER A 167 4.24 -7.36 21.41
C SER A 167 3.28 -8.56 21.50
N TRP A 168 2.35 -8.65 20.56
CA TRP A 168 1.38 -9.73 20.46
C TRP A 168 1.70 -10.69 19.31
N ARG A 169 1.57 -11.99 19.59
CA ARG A 169 1.85 -13.07 18.64
C ARG A 169 0.68 -14.05 18.61
N CYS A 170 0.29 -14.47 17.41
CA CYS A 170 -0.78 -15.45 17.23
C CYS A 170 -0.36 -16.84 17.72
N HIS A 171 -1.34 -17.72 17.92
CA HIS A 171 -1.11 -19.07 18.43
C HIS A 171 -0.18 -19.89 17.51
N LEU A 172 -0.27 -19.73 16.19
CA LEU A 172 0.58 -20.43 15.22
C LEU A 172 2.06 -20.05 15.39
N CYS A 173 2.35 -18.75 15.54
CA CYS A 173 3.70 -18.26 15.78
C CYS A 173 4.24 -18.74 17.14
N LEU A 174 3.41 -18.71 18.19
CA LEU A 174 3.79 -19.20 19.51
C LEU A 174 4.11 -20.70 19.50
N ASP A 175 3.31 -21.51 18.80
CA ASP A 175 3.52 -22.95 18.74
C ASP A 175 4.76 -23.31 17.90
N LEU A 176 4.99 -22.60 16.78
CA LEU A 176 6.22 -22.74 16.00
C LEU A 176 7.47 -22.39 16.84
N LEU A 177 7.39 -21.37 17.69
CA LEU A 177 8.49 -21.01 18.59
C LEU A 177 8.74 -22.10 19.64
N LYS A 178 7.69 -22.69 20.22
CA LYS A 178 7.81 -23.80 21.18
C LYS A 178 8.43 -25.04 20.54
N GLU A 179 8.01 -25.40 19.33
CA GLU A 179 8.55 -26.55 18.60
C GLU A 179 10.05 -26.34 18.28
N LYS A 180 10.41 -25.15 17.80
CA LYS A 180 11.83 -24.81 17.58
C LYS A 180 12.62 -24.92 18.88
N ALA A 181 12.12 -24.39 19.98
CA ALA A 181 12.79 -24.44 21.28
C ALA A 181 12.99 -25.88 21.79
N SER A 182 12.01 -26.77 21.62
CA SER A 182 12.11 -28.16 22.05
C SER A 182 13.12 -28.98 21.22
N ILE A 183 13.22 -28.70 19.92
CA ILE A 183 14.24 -29.30 19.04
C ILE A 183 15.65 -28.88 19.50
N TYR A 184 15.87 -27.60 19.79
CA TYR A 184 17.16 -27.12 20.29
C TYR A 184 17.56 -27.76 21.62
N GLN A 185 16.63 -27.97 22.55
CA GLN A 185 16.91 -28.64 23.83
C GLN A 185 17.33 -30.10 23.65
N ASN A 186 16.71 -30.81 22.70
CA ASN A 186 17.04 -32.21 22.41
C ASN A 186 18.38 -32.35 21.68
N GLN A 187 18.74 -31.41 20.80
CA GLN A 187 20.03 -31.41 20.10
C GLN A 187 21.22 -31.07 21.02
N ASN A 188 20.98 -30.33 22.10
CA ASN A 188 22.02 -29.95 23.07
C ASN A 188 22.15 -30.94 24.25
N SER A 189 21.29 -31.97 24.28
CA SER A 189 21.27 -33.02 25.31
C SER A 189 21.75 -34.38 24.77
N SER A 190 22.31 -34.42 23.55
CA SER A 190 22.91 -35.61 22.92
C SER A 190 24.41 -35.45 22.73
#